data_AF-A0AAD3TGR3-F1
#
_entry.id   AF-A0AAD3TGR3-F1
#
_cell.length_a   1.000
_cell.length_b   1.000
_cell.length_c   1.000
_cell.angle_alpha   90.00
_cell.angle_beta   90.00
_cell.angle_gamma   90.00
#
_symmetry.space_group_name_H-M   'P 1'
#
loop_
_entity.id
_entity.type
_entity.pdbx_description
1 polymer ?
#
loop_
_entity_poly.entity_id
_entity_poly.type
_entity_poly.pdbx_seq_one_letter_code
_entity_poly.pdbx_strand_id
1 'polypeptide(L)'
;MQLIIGSYELNHIFAHSQRLNSDAIVSFVKALCKVAMSELQSPTDPRVFSLTNIVEVVHYNMNRIRLVWSCLWNVLLDFFVSVGLSENLSVAIFVMDSLRQLAMKFLELEELANYKFQNEFLRPFVVVMQKSSSAEIR
;
A
#
# COMPACT_ATOMS: atom_id res chain seq x y z
N MET A 1 18.64 21.15 8.77
CA MET A 1 19.14 20.23 9.82
C MET A 1 18.12 20.19 10.96
N GLN A 2 17.10 19.35 10.83
CA GLN A 2 16.25 18.82 11.91
C GLN A 2 15.25 17.89 11.22
N LEU A 3 15.29 16.60 11.57
CA LEU A 3 14.26 15.53 11.40
C LEU A 3 14.87 14.11 11.37
N ILE A 4 16.20 13.96 11.35
CA ILE A 4 16.87 12.66 11.18
C ILE A 4 16.73 11.73 12.41
N ILE A 5 16.36 12.25 13.58
CA ILE A 5 16.28 11.43 14.80
C ILE A 5 14.95 10.63 14.86
N GLY A 6 13.89 11.09 14.20
CA GLY A 6 12.60 10.38 14.18
C GLY A 6 12.48 9.30 13.10
N SER A 7 13.27 9.37 12.03
CA SER A 7 13.14 8.46 10.89
C SER A 7 13.74 7.07 11.14
N TYR A 8 14.81 6.95 11.93
CA TYR A 8 15.48 5.67 12.13
C TYR A 8 14.65 4.67 12.95
N GLU A 9 14.05 5.12 14.06
CA GLU A 9 13.20 4.28 14.92
C GLU A 9 11.84 3.95 14.26
N LEU A 10 11.27 4.87 13.49
CA LEU A 10 10.03 4.61 12.74
C LEU A 10 10.25 3.63 11.60
N ASN A 11 11.36 3.74 10.86
CA ASN A 11 11.75 2.74 9.85
C ASN A 11 11.90 1.34 10.47
N HIS A 12 12.36 1.25 11.73
CA HIS A 12 12.39 -0.02 12.43
C HIS A 12 11.00 -0.60 12.65
N ILE A 13 9.99 0.17 13.03
CA ILE A 13 8.65 -0.40 13.30
C ILE A 13 8.05 -1.05 12.05
N PHE A 14 8.11 -0.37 10.91
CA PHE A 14 7.53 -0.89 9.66
C PHE A 14 8.34 -2.04 9.07
N ALA A 15 9.67 -2.02 9.16
CA ALA A 15 10.52 -3.15 8.78
C ALA A 15 10.29 -4.38 9.68
N HIS A 16 10.07 -4.17 10.98
CA HIS A 16 9.80 -5.26 11.93
C HIS A 16 8.37 -5.81 11.83
N SER A 17 7.51 -5.24 10.98
CA SER A 17 6.14 -5.74 10.77
C SER A 17 6.10 -7.21 10.33
N GLN A 18 7.16 -7.74 9.70
CA GLN A 18 7.32 -9.16 9.38
C GLN A 18 7.26 -10.07 10.62
N ARG A 19 7.66 -9.57 11.80
CA ARG A 19 7.65 -10.32 13.06
C ARG A 19 6.26 -10.39 13.70
N LEU A 20 5.31 -9.57 13.25
CA LEU A 20 3.93 -9.65 13.72
C LEU A 20 3.31 -10.99 13.29
N ASN A 21 2.50 -11.57 14.17
CA ASN A 21 1.69 -12.74 13.84
C ASN A 21 0.57 -12.37 12.85
N SER A 22 -0.12 -13.37 12.32
CA SER A 22 -1.13 -13.22 11.27
C SER A 22 -2.25 -12.23 11.58
N ASP A 23 -2.76 -12.22 12.81
CA ASP A 23 -3.85 -11.33 13.20
C ASP A 23 -3.35 -9.92 13.52
N ALA A 24 -2.17 -9.83 14.13
CA ALA A 24 -1.52 -8.57 14.48
C ALA A 24 -1.14 -7.76 13.24
N ILE A 25 -0.58 -8.39 12.19
CA ILE A 25 -0.21 -7.68 10.97
C ILE A 25 -1.44 -7.10 10.24
N VAL A 26 -2.53 -7.86 10.17
CA VAL A 26 -3.78 -7.41 9.54
C VAL A 26 -4.37 -6.25 10.34
N SER A 27 -4.38 -6.35 11.68
CA SER A 27 -4.88 -5.28 12.56
C SER A 27 -4.03 -4.02 12.46
N PHE A 28 -2.72 -4.18 12.40
CA PHE A 28 -1.76 -3.09 12.22
C PHE A 28 -2.00 -2.36 10.90
N VAL A 29 -2.09 -3.08 9.78
CA VAL A 29 -2.34 -2.46 8.46
C VAL A 29 -3.71 -1.79 8.40
N LYS A 30 -4.76 -2.38 8.98
CA LYS A 30 -6.07 -1.72 9.08
C LYS A 30 -6.00 -0.38 9.82
N ALA A 31 -5.27 -0.32 10.93
CA ALA A 31 -5.08 0.91 11.68
C ALA A 31 -4.27 1.94 10.88
N LEU A 32 -3.18 1.50 10.25
CA LEU A 32 -2.32 2.37 9.45
C LEU A 32 -3.05 2.95 8.23
N CYS A 33 -3.88 2.15 7.55
CA CYS A 33 -4.74 2.64 6.46
C CYS A 33 -5.69 3.75 6.93
N LYS A 34 -6.28 3.63 8.13
CA LYS A 34 -7.16 4.68 8.68
C LYS A 34 -6.41 5.98 8.94
N VAL A 35 -5.20 5.90 9.51
CA VAL A 35 -4.34 7.07 9.75
C VAL A 35 -3.95 7.71 8.42
N ALA A 36 -3.52 6.91 7.44
CA ALA A 36 -3.18 7.39 6.11
C ALA A 36 -4.37 8.09 5.42
N MET A 37 -5.58 7.54 5.50
CA MET A 37 -6.75 8.22 4.94
C MET A 37 -7.00 9.58 5.60
N SER A 38 -6.87 9.68 6.92
CA SER A 38 -7.02 10.95 7.64
C SER A 38 -5.92 11.96 7.26
N GLU A 39 -4.69 11.51 7.00
CA GLU A 39 -3.59 12.36 6.56
C GLU A 39 -3.82 12.88 5.14
N LEU A 40 -4.30 12.04 4.23
CA LEU A 40 -4.51 12.35 2.82
C LEU A 40 -5.74 13.25 2.60
N GLN A 41 -6.76 13.14 3.45
CA GLN A 41 -7.99 13.93 3.37
C GLN A 41 -7.89 15.30 4.06
N SER A 42 -6.72 15.66 4.61
CA SER A 42 -6.48 16.98 5.17
C SER A 42 -6.71 18.07 4.10
N PRO A 43 -7.66 19.01 4.29
CA PRO A 43 -8.03 19.97 3.24
C PRO A 43 -6.94 21.02 2.98
N THR A 44 -6.06 21.25 3.96
CA THR A 44 -5.02 22.29 3.89
C THR A 44 -3.63 21.73 3.69
N ASP A 45 -3.38 20.50 4.15
CA ASP A 45 -2.05 19.89 4.11
C ASP A 45 -2.17 18.35 4.01
N PRO A 46 -2.49 17.80 2.82
CA PRO A 46 -2.45 16.37 2.56
C PRO A 46 -1.04 15.82 2.77
N ARG A 47 -0.90 14.79 3.62
CA ARG A 47 0.40 14.18 3.91
C ARG A 47 0.41 12.72 3.48
N VAL A 48 1.52 12.31 2.87
CA VAL A 48 1.72 10.95 2.36
C VAL A 48 2.55 10.06 3.29
N PHE A 49 2.86 10.52 4.51
CA PHE A 49 3.76 9.82 5.43
C PHE A 49 3.30 8.39 5.71
N SER A 50 2.06 8.22 6.18
CA SER A 50 1.52 6.88 6.46
C SER A 50 1.27 6.07 5.19
N LEU A 51 1.00 6.72 4.04
CA LEU A 51 0.91 6.04 2.75
C LEU A 51 2.25 5.41 2.34
N THR A 52 3.36 6.15 2.47
CA THR A 52 4.71 5.62 2.24
C THR A 52 5.01 4.43 3.14
N ASN A 53 4.68 4.51 4.43
CA ASN A 53 4.88 3.42 5.37
C ASN A 53 4.04 2.17 5.03
N ILE A 54 2.81 2.35 4.51
CA ILE A 54 2.00 1.23 4.01
C ILE A 54 2.73 0.52 2.88
N VAL A 55 3.29 1.24 1.91
CA VAL A 55 4.03 0.67 0.78
C VAL A 55 5.21 -0.17 1.27
N GLU A 56 5.97 0.34 2.26
CA GLU A 56 7.06 -0.43 2.89
C GLU A 56 6.55 -1.69 3.59
N VAL A 57 5.48 -1.59 4.38
CA VAL A 57 4.88 -2.76 5.04
C VAL A 57 4.43 -3.79 4.01
N VAL A 58 3.81 -3.39 2.89
CA VAL A 58 3.46 -4.32 1.82
C VAL A 58 4.70 -5.03 1.31
N HIS A 59 5.75 -4.29 0.96
CA HIS A 59 6.99 -4.82 0.43
C HIS A 59 7.62 -5.86 1.38
N TYR A 60 7.80 -5.52 2.66
CA TYR A 60 8.39 -6.42 3.63
C TYR A 60 7.53 -7.68 3.87
N ASN A 61 6.21 -7.62 3.69
CA ASN A 61 5.33 -8.74 4.01
C ASN A 61 4.93 -9.60 2.79
N MET A 62 5.51 -9.38 1.59
CA MET A 62 5.19 -10.15 0.37
C MET A 62 5.47 -11.66 0.48
N ASN A 63 6.47 -12.07 1.27
CA ASN A 63 6.85 -13.48 1.45
C ASN A 63 6.09 -14.20 2.57
N ARG A 64 5.01 -13.62 3.10
CA ARG A 64 4.17 -14.30 4.10
C ARG A 64 3.44 -15.49 3.49
N ILE A 65 3.09 -16.45 4.34
CA ILE A 65 2.26 -17.58 3.91
C ILE A 65 0.99 -17.09 3.22
N ARG A 66 0.62 -17.82 2.16
CA ARG A 66 -0.43 -17.49 1.20
C ARG A 66 -1.73 -16.97 1.82
N LEU A 67 -2.23 -17.66 2.84
CA LEU A 67 -3.48 -17.29 3.52
C LEU A 67 -3.40 -15.93 4.22
N VAL A 68 -2.28 -15.67 4.91
CA VAL A 68 -2.08 -14.42 5.66
C VAL A 68 -1.86 -13.26 4.69
N TRP A 69 -1.09 -13.49 3.63
CA TRP A 69 -0.94 -12.52 2.56
C TRP A 69 -2.29 -12.13 1.95
N SER A 70 -3.15 -13.10 1.59
CA SER A 70 -4.49 -12.81 1.06
C SER A 70 -5.33 -11.97 2.03
N CYS A 71 -5.32 -12.28 3.34
CA CYS A 71 -6.02 -11.48 4.34
C CYS A 71 -5.49 -10.04 4.43
N LEU A 72 -4.18 -9.87 4.35
CA LEU A 72 -3.52 -8.56 4.37
C LEU A 72 -3.84 -7.76 3.11
N TRP A 73 -3.70 -8.38 1.95
CA TRP A 73 -3.91 -7.75 0.64
C TRP A 73 -5.35 -7.32 0.44
N ASN A 74 -6.33 -8.08 0.95
CA ASN A 74 -7.74 -7.67 0.88
C ASN A 74 -8.00 -6.32 1.57
N VAL A 75 -7.33 -6.04 2.69
CA VAL A 75 -7.44 -4.72 3.35
C VAL A 75 -6.81 -3.63 2.50
N LEU A 76 -5.63 -3.92 1.95
CA LEU A 76 -4.85 -2.97 1.16
C LEU A 76 -5.50 -2.66 -0.18
N LEU A 77 -6.21 -3.61 -0.78
CA LEU A 77 -6.91 -3.44 -2.06
C LEU A 77 -7.92 -2.30 -1.99
N ASP A 78 -8.81 -2.32 -0.99
CA ASP A 78 -9.83 -1.29 -0.83
C ASP A 78 -9.20 0.09 -0.55
N PHE A 79 -8.12 0.10 0.24
CA PHE A 79 -7.36 1.32 0.51
C PHE A 79 -6.72 1.89 -0.75
N PHE A 80 -5.96 1.09 -1.50
CA PHE A 80 -5.27 1.54 -2.71
C PHE A 80 -6.24 1.99 -3.81
N VAL A 81 -7.38 1.31 -3.98
CA VAL A 81 -8.43 1.76 -4.90
C VAL A 81 -8.98 3.12 -4.48
N SER A 82 -9.26 3.31 -3.19
CA SER A 82 -9.80 4.57 -2.67
C SER A 82 -8.83 5.73 -2.88
N VAL A 83 -7.54 5.52 -2.58
CA VAL A 83 -6.50 6.55 -2.78
C VAL A 83 -6.22 6.78 -4.27
N GLY A 84 -6.26 5.75 -5.10
CA GLY A 84 -6.04 5.87 -6.55
C GLY A 84 -7.16 6.62 -7.27
N LEU A 85 -8.35 6.68 -6.67
CA LEU A 85 -9.49 7.48 -7.13
C LEU A 85 -9.59 8.85 -6.44
N SER A 86 -8.55 9.28 -5.73
CA SER A 86 -8.49 10.60 -5.10
C SER A 86 -8.63 11.73 -6.13
N GLU A 87 -9.41 12.76 -5.79
CA GLU A 87 -9.49 13.99 -6.59
C GLU A 87 -8.18 14.79 -6.55
N ASN A 88 -7.37 14.61 -5.50
CA ASN A 88 -6.01 15.11 -5.49
C ASN A 88 -5.14 14.24 -6.41
N LEU A 89 -4.88 14.78 -7.61
CA LEU A 89 -4.12 14.10 -8.66
C LEU A 89 -2.71 13.69 -8.21
N SER A 90 -2.01 14.51 -7.43
CA SER A 90 -0.67 14.18 -6.95
C SER A 90 -0.68 12.95 -6.03
N VAL A 91 -1.70 12.81 -5.19
CA VAL A 91 -1.90 11.63 -4.34
C VAL A 91 -2.23 10.40 -5.19
N ALA A 92 -3.11 10.54 -6.18
CA ALA A 92 -3.47 9.45 -7.09
C ALA A 92 -2.25 8.96 -7.90
N ILE A 93 -1.45 9.88 -8.44
CA ILE A 93 -0.21 9.53 -9.17
C ILE A 93 0.77 8.79 -8.24
N PHE A 94 0.97 9.31 -7.03
CA PHE A 94 1.89 8.69 -6.06
C PHE A 94 1.50 7.25 -5.75
N VAL A 95 0.21 6.98 -5.50
CA VAL A 95 -0.23 5.63 -5.16
C VAL A 95 -0.19 4.68 -6.35
N MET A 96 -0.47 5.19 -7.56
CA MET A 96 -0.39 4.39 -8.79
C MET A 96 1.05 4.00 -9.13
N ASP A 97 2.01 4.91 -8.94
CA ASP A 97 3.42 4.56 -9.08
C ASP A 97 3.89 3.59 -7.98
N SER A 98 3.45 3.80 -6.73
CA SER A 98 3.74 2.88 -5.63
C SER A 98 3.22 1.47 -5.90
N LEU A 99 1.97 1.34 -6.39
CA LEU A 99 1.40 0.07 -6.83
C LEU A 99 2.24 -0.56 -7.94
N ARG A 100 2.72 0.23 -8.91
CA ARG A 100 3.56 -0.25 -10.03
C ARG A 100 4.88 -0.81 -9.50
N GLN A 101 5.53 -0.11 -8.58
CA GLN A 101 6.76 -0.58 -7.93
C GLN A 101 6.54 -1.89 -7.18
N LEU A 102 5.45 -1.99 -6.39
CA LEU A 102 5.11 -3.21 -5.69
C LEU A 102 4.76 -4.36 -6.65
N ALA A 103 4.06 -4.09 -7.76
CA ALA A 103 3.72 -5.08 -8.76
C ALA A 103 4.96 -5.68 -9.43
N MET A 104 5.93 -4.85 -9.83
CA MET A 104 7.20 -5.32 -10.39
C MET A 104 7.90 -6.26 -9.42
N LYS A 105 7.96 -5.89 -8.13
CA LYS A 105 8.57 -6.73 -7.10
C LYS A 105 7.79 -8.02 -6.84
N PHE A 106 6.47 -7.95 -6.82
CA PHE A 106 5.63 -9.12 -6.57
C PHE A 106 5.70 -10.14 -7.69
N LEU A 107 5.74 -9.68 -8.96
CA LEU A 107 5.82 -10.54 -10.14
C LEU A 107 7.19 -11.21 -10.32
N GLU A 108 8.24 -10.68 -9.69
CA GLU A 108 9.58 -11.32 -9.61
C GLU A 108 9.60 -12.55 -8.68
N LEU A 109 8.59 -12.74 -7.81
CA LEU A 109 8.56 -13.83 -6.82
C LEU A 109 8.05 -15.14 -7.44
N GLU A 110 8.97 -16.11 -7.63
CA GLU A 110 8.69 -17.41 -8.28
C GLU A 110 7.54 -18.20 -7.62
N GLU A 111 7.46 -18.21 -6.29
CA GLU A 111 6.41 -18.91 -5.54
C GLU A 111 4.99 -18.35 -5.75
N LEU A 112 4.89 -17.12 -6.27
CA LEU A 112 3.65 -16.38 -6.46
C LEU A 112 3.29 -16.17 -7.94
N ALA A 113 4.03 -16.76 -8.88
CA ALA A 113 3.78 -16.73 -10.32
C ALA A 113 2.47 -17.42 -10.76
N ASN A 114 1.61 -17.83 -9.82
CA ASN A 114 0.29 -18.35 -10.13
C ASN A 114 -0.61 -17.24 -10.67
N TYR A 115 -1.16 -17.44 -11.87
CA TYR A 115 -2.03 -16.49 -12.57
C TYR A 115 -3.16 -15.90 -11.71
N LYS A 116 -3.74 -16.69 -10.81
CA LYS A 116 -4.80 -16.20 -9.90
C LYS A 116 -4.29 -15.05 -9.02
N PHE A 117 -3.06 -15.13 -8.53
CA PHE A 117 -2.49 -14.09 -7.67
C PHE A 117 -2.03 -12.87 -8.40
N GLN A 118 -1.47 -13.05 -9.58
CA GLN A 118 -1.12 -11.93 -10.44
C GLN A 118 -2.38 -11.09 -10.71
N ASN A 119 -3.51 -11.74 -11.01
CA ASN A 119 -4.79 -11.06 -11.18
C ASN A 119 -5.30 -10.39 -9.89
N GLU A 120 -5.25 -11.07 -8.74
CA GLU A 120 -5.67 -10.49 -7.45
C GLU A 120 -4.81 -9.29 -7.06
N PHE A 121 -3.50 -9.34 -7.32
CA PHE A 121 -2.57 -8.25 -7.07
C PHE A 121 -2.85 -7.06 -7.99
N LEU A 122 -3.11 -7.31 -9.28
CA LEU A 122 -3.30 -6.24 -10.27
C LEU A 122 -4.71 -5.63 -10.23
N ARG A 123 -5.65 -6.19 -9.47
CA ARG A 123 -7.03 -5.71 -9.37
C ARG A 123 -7.17 -4.20 -9.05
N PRO A 124 -6.38 -3.58 -8.14
CA PRO A 124 -6.43 -2.14 -7.92
C PRO A 124 -6.20 -1.32 -9.19
N PHE A 125 -5.21 -1.69 -10.02
CA PHE A 125 -4.95 -0.99 -11.28
C PHE A 125 -6.17 -0.99 -12.19
N VAL A 126 -6.76 -2.17 -12.39
CA VAL A 126 -7.91 -2.34 -13.28
C VAL A 126 -9.07 -1.46 -12.80
N VAL A 127 -9.38 -1.50 -11.51
CA VAL A 127 -10.48 -0.72 -10.94
C VAL A 127 -10.22 0.79 -11.06
N VAL A 128 -8.99 1.24 -10.77
CA VAL A 128 -8.63 2.66 -10.82
C VAL A 128 -8.64 3.18 -12.26
N MET A 129 -7.99 2.49 -13.20
CA MET A 129 -7.97 2.88 -14.62
C MET A 129 -9.37 2.90 -15.24
N GLN A 130 -10.28 2.02 -14.80
CA GLN A 130 -11.67 2.04 -15.28
C GLN A 130 -12.51 3.18 -14.73
N LYS A 131 -12.27 3.60 -13.48
CA LYS A 131 -13.13 4.55 -12.77
C LYS A 131 -12.58 5.97 -12.70
N SER A 132 -11.27 6.15 -12.84
CA SER A 132 -10.66 7.47 -12.73
C SER A 132 -11.08 8.40 -13.86
N SER A 133 -11.44 9.63 -13.52
CA SER A 133 -11.77 10.68 -14.49
C SER A 133 -10.53 11.37 -15.06
N SER A 134 -9.37 11.30 -14.37
CA SER A 134 -8.09 11.86 -14.84
C SER A 134 -7.50 11.03 -15.99
N ALA A 135 -7.08 11.70 -17.05
CA ALA A 135 -6.44 11.06 -18.20
C ALA A 135 -5.01 10.60 -17.88
N GLU A 136 -4.35 11.23 -16.91
CA GLU A 136 -3.00 10.89 -16.45
C GLU A 136 -2.96 9.59 -15.62
N ILE A 137 -4.10 9.19 -15.05
CA ILE A 137 -4.26 7.97 -14.24
C ILE A 137 -4.74 6.78 -15.07
N ARG A 138 -5.47 7.01 -16.17
CA ARG A 138 -5.99 5.96 -17.06
C ARG A 138 -4.95 5.47 -18.05
#